data_AF-A0A2D3W8W2-F1
#
_entry.id   AF-A0A2D3W8W2-F1
#
_cell.length_a   1.000
_cell.length_b   1.000
_cell.length_c   1.000
_cell.angle_alpha   90.00
_cell.angle_beta   90.00
_cell.angle_gamma   90.00
#
_symmetry.space_group_name_H-M   'P 1'
#
loop_
_entity.id
_entity.type
_entity.pdbx_description
1 polymer ?
#
loop_
_entity_poly.entity_id
_entity_poly.type
_entity_poly.pdbx_seq_one_letter_code
_entity_poly.pdbx_strand_id
1 'polypeptide(L)' 'MSVGVCLFSHSLSAEAIVQCADRALYAAKEKGKNRIECVMP' A
#
# COMPACT_ATOMS: atom_id res chain seq x y z
N MET A 1 -0.77 13.91 -5.97
CA MET A 1 -0.79 12.48 -6.38
C MET A 1 -0.35 11.65 -5.20
N SER A 2 -1.09 10.63 -4.76
CA SER A 2 -0.70 9.77 -3.61
C SER A 2 -0.29 8.39 -4.09
N VAL A 3 0.64 7.74 -3.38
CA VAL A 3 1.17 6.41 -3.74
C VAL A 3 1.16 5.51 -2.50
N GLY A 4 0.74 4.25 -2.67
CA GLY A 4 0.85 3.20 -1.67
C GLY A 4 1.85 2.14 -2.13
N VAL A 5 2.73 1.72 -1.24
CA VAL A 5 3.74 0.70 -1.53
C VAL A 5 3.58 -0.45 -0.54
N CYS A 6 3.49 -1.67 -1.06
CA CYS A 6 3.52 -2.88 -0.25
C CYS A 6 4.84 -3.63 -0.45
N LEU A 7 5.53 -3.90 0.66
CA LEU A 7 6.71 -4.77 0.68
C LEU A 7 6.25 -6.16 1.13
N PHE A 8 6.38 -7.17 0.27
CA PHE A 8 5.84 -8.50 0.51
C PHE A 8 6.88 -9.60 0.25
N SER A 9 6.67 -10.78 0.85
CA SER A 9 7.43 -11.99 0.57
C SER A 9 6.75 -12.85 -0.50
N HIS A 10 7.52 -13.71 -1.18
CA HIS A 10 7.03 -14.57 -2.27
C HIS A 10 5.90 -15.55 -1.89
N SER A 11 5.55 -15.68 -0.61
CA SER A 11 4.46 -16.54 -0.15
C SER A 11 3.07 -15.93 -0.31
N LEU A 12 2.95 -14.65 -0.68
CA LEU A 12 1.67 -13.96 -0.81
C LEU A 12 1.09 -14.07 -2.22
N SER A 13 -0.24 -14.23 -2.30
CA SER A 13 -0.95 -14.17 -3.57
C SER A 13 -0.93 -12.74 -4.14
N ALA A 14 -1.05 -12.63 -5.47
CA ALA A 14 -1.13 -11.34 -6.14
C ALA A 14 -2.27 -10.46 -5.58
N GLU A 15 -3.41 -11.05 -5.25
CA GLU A 15 -4.56 -10.35 -4.66
C GLU A 15 -4.23 -9.79 -3.28
N ALA A 16 -3.55 -10.55 -2.43
CA ALA A 16 -3.12 -10.08 -1.11
C ALA A 16 -2.14 -8.92 -1.21
N ILE A 17 -1.22 -8.97 -2.19
CA ILE A 17 -0.25 -7.91 -2.46
C ILE A 17 -0.96 -6.62 -2.90
N VAL A 18 -1.93 -6.73 -3.82
CA VAL A 18 -2.71 -5.59 -4.30
C VAL A 18 -3.52 -4.97 -3.17
N GLN A 19 -4.21 -5.79 -2.36
CA GLN A 19 -4.96 -5.29 -1.20
C GLN A 19 -4.05 -4.56 -0.18
N CYS A 20 -2.85 -5.08 0.05
CA CYS A 20 -1.85 -4.46 0.90
C CYS A 20 -1.41 -3.09 0.36
N ALA A 21 -1.10 -3.00 -0.94
CA ALA A 21 -0.73 -1.74 -1.57
C ALA A 21 -1.88 -0.71 -1.57
N ASP A 22 -3.12 -1.18 -1.76
CA ASP A 22 -4.30 -0.32 -1.76
C ASP A 22 -4.60 0.24 -0.36
N ARG A 23 -4.39 -0.55 0.70
CA ARG A 23 -4.44 -0.05 2.09
C ARG A 23 -3.41 1.05 2.34
N ALA A 24 -2.18 0.87 1.86
CA ALA A 24 -1.14 1.89 1.97
C ALA A 24 -1.55 3.16 1.20
N LEU A 25 -2.11 3.01 0.00
CA LEU A 25 -2.61 4.13 -0.79
C LEU A 25 -3.78 4.87 -0.10
N TYR A 26 -4.67 4.12 0.54
CA TYR A 26 -5.78 4.69 1.30
C TYR A 26 -5.26 5.53 2.48
N ALA A 27 -4.32 5.00 3.26
CA ALA A 27 -3.65 5.76 4.32
C ALA A 27 -2.96 7.03 3.79
N ALA A 28 -2.36 6.95 2.60
CA ALA A 28 -1.73 8.08 1.94
C ALA A 28 -2.73 9.18 1.56
N LYS A 29 -3.99 8.82 1.28
CA LYS A 29 -5.06 9.78 0.99
C LYS A 29 -5.60 10.41 2.27
N GLU A 30 -5.85 9.62 3.31
CA GLU A 30 -6.40 10.07 4.59
C GLU A 30 -5.47 11.06 5.31
N LYS A 31 -4.15 10.85 5.25
CA LYS A 31 -3.16 11.73 5.92
C LYS A 31 -2.85 13.03 5.16
N GLY A 32 -3.74 13.48 4.27
CA GLY A 32 -3.61 14.77 3.59
C GLY A 32 -3.15 14.73 2.12
N LYS A 33 -3.15 13.54 1.49
CA LYS A 33 -2.75 13.33 0.07
C LYS A 33 -1.30 13.75 -0.23
N ASN A 34 -0.90 13.62 -1.49
CA ASN A 34 0.42 13.98 -2.03
C ASN A 34 1.62 13.37 -1.27
N ARG A 35 1.45 12.12 -0.84
CA ARG A 35 2.42 11.40 -0.02
C ARG A 35 2.54 9.95 -0.45
N ILE A 36 3.60 9.34 0.03
CA ILE A 36 3.91 7.93 -0.13
C ILE A 36 3.74 7.27 1.23
N GLU A 37 2.97 6.19 1.28
CA GLU A 37 2.89 5.34 2.48
C GLU A 37 3.34 3.94 2.11
N CYS A 38 4.13 3.35 3.00
CA CYS A 38 4.67 2.01 2.83
C CYS A 38 4.09 1.11 3.92
N VAL A 39 3.68 -0.10 3.56
CA VAL A 39 3.22 -1.10 4.52
C VAL A 39 3.87 -2.46 4.24
N MET A 40 4.16 -3.17 5.32
CA MET A 40 4.58 -4.57 5.29
C MET A 40 3.42 -5.39 5.88
N PRO A 41 2.87 -6.36 5.13
CA PRO A 41 1.86 -7.28 5.61
C PRO A 41 2.47 -8.29 6.61
#